data_AF-A0A7K6FH70-F1
#
_entry.id   AF-A0A7K6FH70-F1
#
_cell.length_a   1.000
_cell.length_b   1.000
_cell.length_c   1.000
_cell.angle_alpha   90.00
_cell.angle_beta   90.00
_cell.angle_gamma   90.00
#
_symmetry.space_group_name_H-M   'P 1'
#
loop_
_entity.id
_entity.type
_entity.pdbx_description
1 polymer ?
#
loop_
_entity_poly.entity_id
_entity_poly.type
_entity_poly.pdbx_seq_one_letter_code
_entity_poly.pdbx_strand_id
1 'polypeptide(L)'
;MAGPRDPAERCSCRNTDCVERPLRRLFEGLASGVAACPWPFVLVPLLLSGGLGAGFLFLPQLQANDIEEQFTPTWGPAKAERDFVRRHFPPSDSERFSAPRLPTEGAYAALIAVATNGTSVLERAAWAEVLRLNATVHDAEYERLCARTAGHCASPNPLLSRWGDAGPPAPGSLRFPVNDGVFLGAALGGVETDGGRVRRARALKLMYYLREDGPEAQDSRRWLESFLQSISSRVTELRLGSVQVTYFTSLSRQQEFERITESVIPLFSVTYFLTITFAVVSCLRLSCIRNNIWLASCGVLSSGLAVLSSFGLMLFCGVPFVVTVANAPFLILGK
;
A
#
# COMPACT_ATOMS: atom_id res chain seq x y z
N MET A 1 -6.94 63.87 -42.77
CA MET A 1 -7.86 63.45 -43.86
C MET A 1 -8.40 62.09 -43.49
N ALA A 2 -9.63 62.05 -43.00
CA ALA A 2 -10.33 60.82 -42.65
C ALA A 2 -10.88 60.20 -43.94
N GLY A 3 -10.41 59.00 -44.28
CA GLY A 3 -11.01 58.18 -45.35
C GLY A 3 -12.36 57.61 -44.89
N PRO A 4 -13.32 57.41 -45.81
CA PRO A 4 -14.68 57.00 -45.44
C PRO A 4 -14.68 55.59 -44.87
N ARG A 5 -15.38 55.41 -43.75
CA ARG A 5 -15.69 54.08 -43.18
C ARG A 5 -16.79 53.46 -44.02
N ASP A 6 -16.48 52.32 -44.65
CA ASP A 6 -17.44 51.50 -45.35
C ASP A 6 -18.46 50.91 -44.37
N PRO A 7 -19.78 51.11 -44.56
CA PRO A 7 -20.81 50.71 -43.59
C PRO A 7 -21.25 49.24 -43.75
N ALA A 8 -20.41 48.39 -44.36
CA ALA A 8 -20.81 47.04 -44.77
C ALA A 8 -19.75 45.97 -44.49
N GLU A 9 -19.08 46.01 -43.34
CA GLU A 9 -18.58 44.76 -42.72
C GLU A 9 -19.77 44.04 -42.09
N ARG A 10 -20.53 43.39 -42.98
CA ARG A 10 -21.58 42.44 -42.67
C ARG A 10 -21.03 41.40 -41.70
N CYS A 11 -21.77 41.17 -40.62
CA CYS A 11 -21.57 40.06 -39.70
C CYS A 11 -21.33 38.76 -40.48
N SER A 12 -20.07 38.34 -40.57
CA SER A 12 -19.70 37.00 -41.01
C SER A 12 -20.07 36.04 -39.88
N CYS A 13 -20.85 35.00 -40.18
CA CYS A 13 -21.17 33.90 -39.25
C CYS A 13 -19.96 32.99 -38.95
N ARG A 14 -18.74 33.58 -38.96
CA ARG A 14 -17.46 32.97 -38.60
C ARG A 14 -16.70 33.83 -37.59
N ASN A 15 -17.38 34.79 -36.96
CA ASN A 15 -16.81 35.74 -36.01
C ASN A 15 -16.88 35.21 -34.58
N THR A 16 -15.75 34.72 -34.06
CA THR A 16 -15.53 34.54 -32.61
C THR A 16 -15.57 35.86 -31.83
N ASP A 17 -15.65 37.00 -32.54
CA ASP A 17 -15.69 38.37 -32.01
C ASP A 17 -16.72 38.63 -30.91
N CYS A 18 -17.86 37.92 -30.92
CA CYS A 18 -18.88 38.08 -29.88
C CYS A 18 -18.42 37.57 -28.50
N VAL A 19 -17.48 36.62 -28.48
CA VAL A 19 -16.89 36.03 -27.27
C VAL A 19 -15.50 36.61 -27.03
N GLU A 20 -14.71 36.78 -28.09
CA GLU A 20 -13.35 37.28 -28.04
C GLU A 20 -13.26 38.74 -27.56
N ARG A 21 -14.11 39.64 -28.09
CA ARG A 21 -14.09 41.07 -27.70
C ARG A 21 -14.39 41.31 -26.22
N PRO A 22 -15.42 40.69 -25.60
CA PRO A 22 -15.65 40.86 -24.16
C PRO A 22 -14.56 40.23 -23.31
N LEU A 23 -14.04 39.05 -23.66
CA LEU A 23 -12.92 38.41 -22.96
C LEU A 23 -11.66 39.25 -23.02
N ARG A 24 -11.33 39.80 -24.19
CA ARG A 24 -10.18 40.68 -24.38
C ARG A 24 -10.28 41.93 -23.50
N ARG A 25 -11.43 42.61 -23.49
CA ARG A 25 -11.65 43.77 -22.62
C ARG A 25 -11.54 43.42 -21.14
N LEU A 26 -12.04 42.26 -20.74
CA LEU A 26 -11.92 41.76 -19.37
C LEU A 26 -10.45 41.55 -18.97
N PHE A 27 -9.66 40.84 -19.79
CA PHE A 27 -8.25 40.59 -19.51
C PHE A 27 -7.39 41.85 -19.61
N GLU A 28 -7.68 42.76 -20.55
CA GLU A 28 -7.02 44.08 -20.63
C GLU A 28 -7.29 44.90 -19.35
N GLY A 29 -8.54 44.92 -18.87
CA GLY A 29 -8.90 45.58 -17.61
C GLY A 29 -8.20 44.95 -16.40
N LEU A 30 -8.19 43.62 -16.30
CA LEU A 30 -7.47 42.90 -15.25
C LEU A 30 -5.97 43.19 -15.28
N ALA A 31 -5.33 43.09 -16.45
CA ALA A 31 -3.91 43.35 -16.62
C ALA A 31 -3.55 44.81 -16.28
N SER A 32 -4.39 45.77 -16.67
CA SER A 32 -4.22 47.17 -16.30
C SER A 32 -4.32 47.38 -14.78
N GLY A 33 -5.25 46.70 -14.12
CA GLY A 33 -5.36 46.72 -12.65
C GLY A 33 -4.15 46.12 -11.94
N VAL A 34 -3.66 44.96 -12.40
CA VAL A 34 -2.45 44.30 -11.86
C VAL A 34 -1.23 45.19 -12.07
N ALA A 35 -1.09 45.83 -13.24
CA ALA A 35 0.02 46.73 -13.54
C ALA A 35 -0.01 48.01 -12.70
N ALA A 36 -1.20 48.56 -12.41
CA ALA A 36 -1.37 49.74 -11.59
C ALA A 36 -1.08 49.48 -10.09
N CYS A 37 -1.41 48.29 -9.59
CA CYS A 37 -1.17 47.93 -8.19
C CYS A 37 -0.69 46.47 -8.07
N PRO A 38 0.62 46.19 -8.21
CA PRO A 38 1.13 44.81 -8.28
C PRO A 38 1.17 44.10 -6.93
N TRP A 39 1.41 44.82 -5.83
CA TRP A 39 1.66 44.22 -4.52
C TRP A 39 0.51 43.36 -3.96
N PRO A 40 -0.78 43.77 -4.03
CA PRO A 40 -1.88 42.92 -3.60
C PRO A 40 -1.94 41.60 -4.37
N PHE A 41 -1.69 41.62 -5.68
CA PHE A 41 -1.73 40.41 -6.53
C PHE A 41 -0.56 39.46 -6.30
N VAL A 42 0.52 39.91 -5.64
CA VAL A 42 1.64 39.05 -5.21
C VAL A 42 1.42 38.56 -3.79
N LEU A 43 1.08 39.46 -2.86
CA LEU A 43 0.99 39.16 -1.43
C LEU A 43 -0.25 38.31 -1.09
N VAL A 44 -1.41 38.60 -1.70
CA VAL A 44 -2.65 37.86 -1.39
C VAL A 44 -2.53 36.39 -1.76
N PRO A 45 -2.07 35.97 -2.96
CA PRO A 45 -1.89 34.56 -3.28
C PRO A 45 -0.86 33.86 -2.38
N LEU A 46 0.21 34.56 -1.97
CA LEU A 46 1.21 34.01 -1.03
C LEU A 46 0.59 33.74 0.34
N LEU A 47 -0.14 34.71 0.89
CA LEU A 47 -0.82 34.57 2.19
C LEU A 47 -1.93 33.51 2.12
N LEU A 48 -2.71 33.49 1.04
CA LEU A 48 -3.75 32.50 0.82
C LEU A 48 -3.16 31.09 0.70
N SER A 49 -2.07 30.93 -0.06
CA SER A 49 -1.40 29.64 -0.22
C SER A 49 -0.75 29.18 1.08
N GLY A 50 -0.19 30.09 1.88
CA GLY A 50 0.31 29.78 3.23
C GLY A 50 -0.82 29.36 4.17
N GLY A 51 -1.95 30.08 4.15
CA GLY A 51 -3.13 29.78 4.95
C GLY A 51 -3.75 28.44 4.59
N LEU A 52 -3.95 28.16 3.30
CA LEU A 52 -4.44 26.87 2.80
C LEU A 52 -3.41 25.75 3.03
N GLY A 53 -2.13 26.04 2.87
CA GLY A 53 -1.02 25.12 3.13
C GLY A 53 -0.93 24.67 4.59
N ALA A 54 -1.47 25.44 5.54
CA ALA A 54 -1.57 25.00 6.93
C ALA A 54 -2.43 23.72 7.09
N GLY A 55 -3.23 23.35 6.09
CA GLY A 55 -3.95 22.07 6.06
C GLY A 55 -3.04 20.85 6.13
N PHE A 56 -1.76 20.97 5.74
CA PHE A 56 -0.76 19.91 5.92
C PHE A 56 -0.48 19.54 7.38
N LEU A 57 -0.91 20.35 8.35
CA LEU A 57 -0.88 19.98 9.77
C LEU A 57 -1.81 18.78 10.08
N PHE A 58 -2.86 18.58 9.29
CA PHE A 58 -3.78 17.43 9.43
C PHE A 58 -3.27 16.18 8.71
N LEU A 59 -2.14 16.26 7.99
CA LEU A 59 -1.60 15.13 7.23
C LEU A 59 -1.38 13.88 8.08
N PRO A 60 -0.80 13.93 9.30
CA PRO A 60 -0.61 12.72 10.11
C PRO A 60 -1.92 12.03 10.53
N GLN A 61 -3.02 12.78 10.60
CA GLN A 61 -4.34 12.26 11.00
C GLN A 61 -5.15 11.75 9.80
N LEU A 62 -4.97 12.37 8.63
CA LEU A 62 -5.71 12.06 7.41
C LEU A 62 -4.93 11.14 6.46
N GLN A 63 -3.73 10.72 6.82
CA GLN A 63 -2.95 9.78 6.02
C GLN A 63 -3.65 8.42 6.02
N ALA A 64 -4.14 8.01 4.85
CA ALA A 64 -4.78 6.73 4.63
C ALA A 64 -3.78 5.77 3.98
N ASN A 65 -3.23 4.86 4.79
CA ASN A 65 -2.29 3.84 4.32
C ASN A 65 -2.97 2.48 4.09
N ASP A 66 -4.21 2.26 4.56
CA ASP A 66 -4.86 0.95 4.44
C ASP A 66 -5.08 0.57 2.96
N ILE A 67 -4.39 -0.50 2.53
CA ILE A 67 -4.47 -1.02 1.16
C ILE A 67 -5.90 -1.45 0.80
N GLU A 68 -6.64 -2.07 1.72
CA GLU A 68 -8.01 -2.50 1.44
C GLU A 68 -8.89 -1.27 1.16
N GLU A 69 -8.80 -0.22 1.97
CA GLU A 69 -9.57 1.01 1.77
C GLU A 69 -9.20 1.73 0.47
N GLN A 70 -7.92 1.70 0.09
CA GLN A 70 -7.43 2.38 -1.11
C GLN A 70 -7.80 1.67 -2.42
N PHE A 71 -7.83 0.33 -2.42
CA PHE A 71 -8.03 -0.46 -3.64
C PHE A 71 -9.41 -1.11 -3.74
N THR A 72 -10.28 -0.96 -2.74
CA THR A 72 -11.66 -1.48 -2.78
C THR A 72 -12.69 -0.38 -2.54
N PRO A 73 -13.89 -0.46 -3.15
CA PRO A 73 -14.95 0.52 -2.91
C PRO A 73 -15.28 0.67 -1.43
N THR A 74 -15.51 1.90 -0.97
CA THR A 74 -15.92 2.17 0.43
C THR A 74 -17.26 1.52 0.76
N TRP A 75 -18.20 1.51 -0.20
CA TRP A 75 -19.55 0.95 -0.06
C TRP A 75 -19.80 -0.20 -1.05
N GLY A 76 -19.11 -1.32 -0.85
CA GLY A 76 -19.29 -2.53 -1.65
C GLY A 76 -20.24 -3.55 -0.98
N PRO A 77 -20.99 -4.36 -1.76
CA PRO A 77 -21.78 -5.47 -1.23
C PRO A 77 -20.98 -6.41 -0.31
N ALA A 78 -19.73 -6.73 -0.69
CA ALA A 78 -18.84 -7.56 0.11
C ALA A 78 -18.52 -6.97 1.50
N LYS A 79 -18.41 -5.64 1.62
CA LYS A 79 -18.20 -4.97 2.92
C LYS A 79 -19.46 -5.02 3.79
N ALA A 80 -20.64 -4.86 3.17
CA ALA A 80 -21.92 -5.01 3.88
C ALA A 80 -22.15 -6.45 4.38
N GLU A 81 -21.80 -7.46 3.56
CA GLU A 81 -21.83 -8.86 3.98
C GLU A 81 -20.84 -9.15 5.10
N ARG A 82 -19.61 -8.62 5.02
CA ARG A 82 -18.62 -8.72 6.08
C ARG A 82 -19.14 -8.13 7.40
N ASP A 83 -19.76 -6.95 7.35
CA ASP A 83 -20.35 -6.31 8.52
C ASP A 83 -21.51 -7.12 9.10
N PHE A 84 -22.34 -7.72 8.24
CA PHE A 84 -23.38 -8.66 8.65
C PHE A 84 -22.78 -9.86 9.40
N VAL A 85 -21.74 -10.49 8.85
CA VAL A 85 -21.04 -11.62 9.48
C VAL A 85 -20.42 -11.20 10.80
N ARG A 86 -19.73 -10.06 10.88
CA ARG A 86 -19.12 -9.56 12.13
C ARG A 86 -20.15 -9.32 13.23
N ARG A 87 -21.34 -8.80 12.88
CA ARG A 87 -22.41 -8.52 13.85
C ARG A 87 -23.09 -9.79 14.37
N HIS A 88 -23.32 -10.78 13.52
CA HIS A 88 -24.08 -11.99 13.87
C HIS A 88 -23.19 -13.16 14.31
N PHE A 89 -21.94 -13.19 13.86
CA PHE A 89 -20.95 -14.25 14.13
C PHE A 89 -19.60 -13.62 14.52
N PRO A 90 -19.53 -12.91 15.66
CA PRO A 90 -18.29 -12.28 16.10
C PRO A 90 -17.19 -13.34 16.32
N PRO A 91 -15.96 -13.12 15.82
CA PRO A 91 -14.85 -14.03 16.06
C PRO A 91 -14.49 -14.04 17.55
N SER A 92 -14.12 -15.21 18.05
CA SER A 92 -13.62 -15.42 19.41
C SER A 92 -12.31 -16.17 19.31
N ASP A 93 -11.24 -15.39 19.12
CA ASP A 93 -9.91 -15.93 18.86
C ASP A 93 -9.29 -16.54 20.12
N SER A 94 -9.73 -16.13 21.32
CA SER A 94 -9.26 -16.64 22.61
C SER A 94 -9.82 -18.01 23.03
N GLU A 95 -10.97 -18.42 22.50
CA GLU A 95 -11.64 -19.65 22.94
C GLU A 95 -12.05 -20.60 21.80
N ARG A 96 -12.59 -20.04 20.72
CA ARG A 96 -13.23 -20.78 19.62
C ARG A 96 -12.72 -20.31 18.26
N PHE A 97 -11.40 -20.22 18.13
CA PHE A 97 -10.78 -19.85 16.87
C PHE A 97 -11.10 -20.87 15.77
N SER A 98 -11.38 -20.36 14.57
CA SER A 98 -11.56 -21.16 13.36
C SER A 98 -11.21 -20.32 12.15
N ALA A 99 -10.06 -20.61 11.52
CA ALA A 99 -9.57 -19.85 10.37
C ALA A 99 -10.60 -19.72 9.22
N PRO A 100 -11.37 -20.76 8.83
CA PRO A 100 -12.38 -20.63 7.77
C PRO A 100 -13.58 -19.73 8.12
N ARG A 101 -13.75 -19.36 9.40
CA ARG A 101 -14.85 -18.50 9.87
C ARG A 101 -14.45 -17.04 10.00
N LEU A 102 -13.20 -16.70 9.71
CA LEU A 102 -12.74 -15.32 9.82
C LEU A 102 -13.39 -14.44 8.74
N PRO A 103 -13.96 -13.27 9.12
CA PRO A 103 -14.54 -12.32 8.17
C PRO A 103 -13.47 -11.49 7.43
N THR A 104 -12.22 -11.55 7.90
CA THR A 104 -11.01 -10.94 7.31
C THR A 104 -9.90 -11.98 7.29
N GLU A 105 -8.70 -11.65 6.80
CA GLU A 105 -7.59 -12.62 6.80
C GLU A 105 -7.05 -12.94 8.20
N GLY A 106 -7.34 -12.08 9.19
CA GLY A 106 -6.88 -12.21 10.57
C GLY A 106 -5.43 -11.76 10.78
N ALA A 107 -4.97 -11.80 12.03
CA ALA A 107 -3.55 -11.65 12.36
C ALA A 107 -2.84 -13.01 12.23
N TYR A 108 -1.87 -13.11 11.32
CA TYR A 108 -1.14 -14.36 11.12
C TYR A 108 0.29 -14.15 10.62
N ALA A 109 1.14 -15.13 10.95
CA ALA A 109 2.43 -15.36 10.30
C ALA A 109 2.39 -16.69 9.54
N ALA A 110 2.84 -16.68 8.30
CA ALA A 110 2.86 -17.83 7.42
C ALA A 110 4.30 -18.15 7.02
N LEU A 111 4.68 -19.41 7.12
CA LEU A 111 5.96 -19.93 6.65
C LEU A 111 5.70 -21.06 5.67
N ILE A 112 6.33 -21.02 4.50
CA ILE A 112 6.26 -22.07 3.50
C ILE A 112 7.63 -22.73 3.42
N ALA A 113 7.66 -23.99 3.87
CA ALA A 113 8.81 -24.88 3.77
C ALA A 113 8.76 -25.60 2.42
N VAL A 114 9.70 -25.31 1.52
CA VAL A 114 9.81 -25.94 0.20
C VAL A 114 11.01 -26.90 0.18
N ALA A 115 10.79 -28.15 -0.19
CA ALA A 115 11.87 -29.13 -0.30
C ALA A 115 12.89 -28.74 -1.39
N THR A 116 14.17 -28.82 -1.06
CA THR A 116 15.28 -28.52 -1.99
C THR A 116 15.46 -29.67 -3.00
N ASN A 117 16.17 -29.41 -4.10
CA ASN A 117 16.53 -30.42 -5.11
C ASN A 117 15.37 -31.21 -5.74
N GLY A 118 14.14 -30.70 -5.62
CA GLY A 118 12.97 -31.43 -6.09
C GLY A 118 12.83 -32.78 -5.38
N THR A 119 12.93 -32.80 -4.06
CA THR A 119 12.52 -33.94 -3.21
C THR A 119 11.11 -33.72 -2.63
N SER A 120 10.70 -34.54 -1.67
CA SER A 120 9.42 -34.37 -0.93
C SER A 120 9.66 -33.74 0.45
N VAL A 121 8.80 -32.79 0.84
CA VAL A 121 8.80 -32.24 2.20
C VAL A 121 8.39 -33.28 3.26
N LEU A 122 7.77 -34.38 2.83
CA LEU A 122 7.36 -35.51 3.67
C LEU A 122 8.51 -36.51 3.89
N GLU A 123 9.71 -36.27 3.38
CA GLU A 123 10.88 -37.11 3.68
C GLU A 123 11.44 -36.79 5.08
N ARG A 124 12.08 -37.78 5.72
CA ARG A 124 12.58 -37.66 7.10
C ARG A 124 13.49 -36.45 7.34
N ALA A 125 14.40 -36.16 6.41
CA ALA A 125 15.33 -35.03 6.55
C ALA A 125 14.59 -33.68 6.50
N ALA A 126 13.74 -33.48 5.48
CA ALA A 126 12.94 -32.27 5.34
C ALA A 126 11.92 -32.10 6.49
N TRP A 127 11.28 -33.20 6.92
CA TRP A 127 10.34 -33.19 8.03
C TRP A 127 11.00 -32.78 9.35
N ALA A 128 12.19 -33.32 9.66
CA ALA A 128 12.94 -32.94 10.85
C ALA A 128 13.31 -31.44 10.85
N GLU A 129 13.68 -30.91 9.68
CA GLU A 129 13.94 -29.47 9.50
C GLU A 129 12.68 -28.61 9.70
N VAL A 130 11.52 -29.05 9.19
CA VAL A 130 10.23 -28.42 9.44
C VAL A 130 9.87 -28.40 10.93
N LEU A 131 10.11 -29.49 11.66
CA LEU A 131 9.84 -29.55 13.10
C LEU A 131 10.73 -28.61 13.88
N ARG A 132 12.01 -28.50 13.52
CA ARG A 132 12.94 -27.52 14.11
C ARG A 132 12.48 -26.09 13.82
N LEU A 133 12.07 -25.80 12.58
CA LEU A 133 11.50 -24.51 12.21
C LEU A 133 10.26 -24.18 13.05
N ASN A 134 9.36 -25.15 13.22
CA ASN A 134 8.16 -24.98 14.02
C ASN A 134 8.49 -24.68 15.50
N ALA A 135 9.45 -25.40 16.09
CA ALA A 135 9.89 -25.15 17.45
C ALA A 135 10.52 -23.76 17.66
N THR A 136 11.16 -23.19 16.63
CA THR A 136 11.75 -21.83 16.69
C THR A 136 10.70 -20.72 16.66
N VAL A 137 9.55 -20.94 16.03
CA VAL A 137 8.46 -19.95 15.93
C VAL A 137 7.45 -20.12 17.07
N HIS A 138 7.22 -21.37 17.49
CA HIS A 138 6.32 -21.72 18.59
C HIS A 138 7.00 -21.53 19.95
N ASP A 139 7.41 -20.30 20.23
CA ASP A 139 8.04 -19.90 21.49
C ASP A 139 7.00 -19.50 22.56
N ALA A 140 7.47 -19.22 23.78
CA ALA A 140 6.62 -18.85 24.90
C ALA A 140 5.83 -17.55 24.67
N GLU A 141 6.33 -16.66 23.81
CA GLU A 141 5.64 -15.41 23.47
C GLU A 141 4.48 -15.69 22.51
N TYR A 142 4.71 -16.51 21.49
CA TYR A 142 3.64 -16.99 20.60
C TYR A 142 2.56 -17.74 21.38
N GLU A 143 2.92 -18.63 22.31
CA GLU A 143 1.94 -19.42 23.10
C GLU A 143 0.96 -18.54 23.90
N ARG A 144 1.40 -17.34 24.29
CA ARG A 144 0.57 -16.34 24.98
C ARG A 144 -0.38 -15.61 24.03
N LEU A 145 0.04 -15.37 22.79
CA LEU A 145 -0.66 -14.51 21.82
C LEU A 145 -1.41 -15.29 20.73
N CYS A 146 -1.22 -16.60 20.65
CA CYS A 146 -1.83 -17.44 19.64
C CYS A 146 -3.37 -17.40 19.74
N ALA A 147 -4.02 -17.59 18.60
CA ALA A 147 -5.45 -17.90 18.58
C ALA A 147 -5.67 -19.33 19.11
N ARG A 148 -6.70 -19.52 19.93
CA ARG A 148 -6.94 -20.74 20.69
C ARG A 148 -8.25 -21.42 20.28
N THR A 149 -8.19 -22.75 20.28
CA THR A 149 -9.35 -23.62 20.12
C THR A 149 -9.35 -24.62 21.26
N ALA A 150 -10.39 -24.60 22.10
CA ALA A 150 -10.51 -25.51 23.24
C ALA A 150 -9.29 -25.50 24.18
N GLY A 151 -8.78 -24.30 24.50
CA GLY A 151 -7.69 -24.09 25.46
C GLY A 151 -6.27 -24.26 24.92
N HIS A 152 -6.10 -24.70 23.67
CA HIS A 152 -4.80 -24.91 23.04
C HIS A 152 -4.62 -23.98 21.83
N CYS A 153 -3.39 -23.60 21.50
CA CYS A 153 -3.13 -22.85 20.28
C CYS A 153 -3.60 -23.61 19.04
N ALA A 154 -4.16 -22.87 18.07
CA ALA A 154 -4.51 -23.42 16.77
C ALA A 154 -3.27 -24.06 16.13
N SER A 155 -3.42 -25.30 15.64
CA SER A 155 -2.31 -26.01 15.04
C SER A 155 -1.84 -25.29 13.77
N PRO A 156 -0.53 -25.00 13.63
CA PRO A 156 -0.03 -24.27 12.48
C PRO A 156 -0.12 -25.06 11.18
N ASN A 157 -0.20 -26.39 11.27
CA ASN A 157 -0.47 -27.26 10.15
C ASN A 157 -1.16 -28.54 10.63
N PRO A 158 -2.26 -28.98 9.98
CA PRO A 158 -2.99 -30.16 10.41
C PRO A 158 -2.14 -31.44 10.48
N LEU A 159 -1.10 -31.56 9.66
CA LEU A 159 -0.22 -32.73 9.68
C LEU A 159 0.70 -32.73 10.91
N LEU A 160 1.10 -31.57 11.42
CA LEU A 160 1.96 -31.49 12.61
C LEU A 160 1.23 -31.99 13.87
N SER A 161 -0.08 -31.76 13.97
CA SER A 161 -0.89 -32.20 15.13
C SER A 161 -0.89 -33.72 15.33
N ARG A 162 -0.73 -34.50 14.26
CA ARG A 162 -0.81 -35.98 14.28
C ARG A 162 0.54 -36.66 14.04
N TRP A 163 1.40 -36.06 13.21
CA TRP A 163 2.67 -36.63 12.76
C TRP A 163 3.91 -35.84 13.22
N GLY A 164 3.72 -34.88 14.12
CA GLY A 164 4.83 -34.14 14.73
C GLY A 164 5.82 -35.09 15.40
N ASP A 165 5.36 -35.80 16.43
CA ASP A 165 6.20 -36.70 17.24
C ASP A 165 6.36 -38.10 16.63
N ALA A 166 5.37 -38.55 15.84
CA ALA A 166 5.36 -39.88 15.22
C ALA A 166 6.29 -39.99 13.99
N GLY A 167 6.82 -38.87 13.50
CA GLY A 167 7.60 -38.80 12.26
C GLY A 167 6.72 -38.63 11.01
N PRO A 168 7.34 -38.44 9.83
CA PRO A 168 6.61 -38.07 8.63
C PRO A 168 5.61 -39.16 8.18
N PRO A 169 4.47 -38.77 7.59
CA PRO A 169 3.51 -39.72 7.04
C PRO A 169 4.13 -40.52 5.89
N ALA A 170 3.86 -41.82 5.84
CA ALA A 170 4.36 -42.69 4.78
C ALA A 170 3.78 -42.28 3.40
N PRO A 171 4.53 -42.42 2.30
CA PRO A 171 4.00 -42.18 0.96
C PRO A 171 2.75 -43.01 0.70
N GLY A 172 1.69 -42.38 0.17
CA GLY A 172 0.42 -43.04 -0.12
C GLY A 172 -0.51 -43.24 1.09
N SER A 173 -0.10 -42.81 2.30
CA SER A 173 -0.95 -42.87 3.50
C SER A 173 -2.04 -41.79 3.53
N LEU A 174 -1.73 -40.60 2.99
CA LEU A 174 -2.64 -39.45 2.97
C LEU A 174 -3.49 -39.44 1.70
N ARG A 175 -4.78 -39.11 1.83
CA ARG A 175 -5.66 -38.80 0.70
C ARG A 175 -5.66 -37.30 0.40
N PHE A 176 -5.76 -36.93 -0.88
CA PHE A 176 -5.78 -35.53 -1.32
C PHE A 176 -7.02 -35.27 -2.20
N PRO A 177 -7.70 -34.12 -2.05
CA PRO A 177 -7.35 -32.96 -1.22
C PRO A 177 -7.84 -33.02 0.24
N VAL A 178 -8.68 -33.99 0.60
CA VAL A 178 -9.23 -34.14 1.95
C VAL A 178 -8.79 -35.48 2.55
N ASN A 179 -8.26 -35.43 3.77
CA ASN A 179 -7.88 -36.60 4.55
C ASN A 179 -8.58 -36.56 5.92
N ASP A 180 -9.39 -37.58 6.23
CA ASP A 180 -10.15 -37.67 7.49
C ASP A 180 -10.96 -36.41 7.84
N GLY A 181 -11.59 -35.79 6.84
CA GLY A 181 -12.37 -34.56 7.01
C GLY A 181 -11.55 -33.27 7.06
N VAL A 182 -10.22 -33.34 7.00
CA VAL A 182 -9.33 -32.18 7.00
C VAL A 182 -8.87 -31.85 5.57
N PHE A 183 -9.00 -30.59 5.17
CA PHE A 183 -8.56 -30.11 3.86
C PHE A 183 -7.04 -29.86 3.83
N LEU A 184 -6.31 -30.69 3.08
CA LEU A 184 -4.87 -30.59 2.91
C LEU A 184 -4.46 -29.65 1.78
N GLY A 185 -5.38 -29.20 0.93
CA GLY A 185 -5.07 -28.31 -0.20
C GLY A 185 -4.51 -26.95 0.21
N ALA A 186 -4.80 -26.49 1.44
CA ALA A 186 -4.22 -25.28 2.00
C ALA A 186 -2.89 -25.53 2.77
N ALA A 187 -2.60 -26.80 3.09
CA ALA A 187 -1.47 -27.21 3.93
C ALA A 187 -0.27 -27.73 3.12
N LEU A 188 -0.53 -28.40 1.99
CA LEU A 188 0.48 -28.97 1.09
C LEU A 188 0.49 -28.25 -0.26
N GLY A 189 1.69 -28.05 -0.82
CA GLY A 189 1.88 -27.48 -2.15
C GLY A 189 2.72 -28.39 -3.06
N GLY A 190 2.49 -28.30 -4.38
CA GLY A 190 3.18 -29.13 -5.37
C GLY A 190 2.98 -30.62 -5.10
N VAL A 191 1.72 -31.03 -4.91
CA VAL A 191 1.36 -32.40 -4.54
C VAL A 191 1.26 -33.28 -5.79
N GLU A 192 2.01 -34.38 -5.79
CA GLU A 192 1.87 -35.45 -6.78
C GLU A 192 1.04 -36.57 -6.14
N THR A 193 -0.05 -36.94 -6.83
CA THR A 193 -0.98 -37.97 -6.35
C THR A 193 -0.97 -39.17 -7.26
N ASP A 194 -1.19 -40.34 -6.66
CA ASP A 194 -1.44 -41.60 -7.37
C ASP A 194 -2.75 -42.18 -6.85
N GLY A 195 -3.76 -42.31 -7.72
CA GLY A 195 -5.10 -42.74 -7.35
C GLY A 195 -5.76 -41.90 -6.23
N GLY A 196 -5.45 -40.60 -6.16
CA GLY A 196 -5.96 -39.70 -5.11
C GLY A 196 -5.23 -39.79 -3.76
N ARG A 197 -4.14 -40.56 -3.68
CA ARG A 197 -3.26 -40.62 -2.50
C ARG A 197 -1.98 -39.82 -2.74
N VAL A 198 -1.50 -39.12 -1.72
CA VAL A 198 -0.29 -38.29 -1.79
C VAL A 198 0.93 -39.18 -1.88
N ARG A 199 1.60 -39.19 -3.04
CA ARG A 199 2.90 -39.84 -3.20
C ARG A 199 4.03 -38.92 -2.76
N ARG A 200 3.89 -37.63 -3.10
CA ARG A 200 4.91 -36.62 -2.86
C ARG A 200 4.28 -35.24 -2.72
N ALA A 201 4.90 -34.38 -1.91
CA ALA A 201 4.53 -32.98 -1.80
C ALA A 201 5.80 -32.12 -1.74
N ARG A 202 5.84 -31.06 -2.54
CA ARG A 202 7.03 -30.19 -2.63
C ARG A 202 7.10 -29.15 -1.52
N ALA A 203 5.96 -28.70 -1.01
CA ALA A 203 5.90 -27.66 0.00
C ALA A 203 4.92 -27.98 1.12
N LEU A 204 5.24 -27.49 2.33
CA LEU A 204 4.38 -27.51 3.50
C LEU A 204 4.20 -26.08 4.00
N LYS A 205 2.95 -25.66 4.21
CA LYS A 205 2.61 -24.33 4.71
C LYS A 205 2.26 -24.38 6.19
N LEU A 206 2.94 -23.58 7.00
CA LEU A 206 2.71 -23.38 8.43
C LEU A 206 2.01 -22.03 8.62
N MET A 207 0.89 -22.01 9.34
CA MET A 207 0.05 -20.83 9.58
C MET A 207 -0.11 -20.58 11.08
N TYR A 208 0.63 -19.61 11.60
CA TYR A 208 0.59 -19.21 13.00
C TYR A 208 -0.42 -18.07 13.16
N TYR A 209 -1.61 -18.39 13.69
CA TYR A 209 -2.66 -17.41 13.92
C TYR A 209 -2.50 -16.77 15.29
N LEU A 210 -2.63 -15.45 15.33
CA LEU A 210 -2.63 -14.66 16.55
C LEU A 210 -4.03 -14.13 16.82
N ARG A 211 -4.27 -13.78 18.08
CA ARG A 211 -5.53 -13.22 18.52
C ARG A 211 -5.65 -11.75 18.16
N GLU A 212 -6.83 -11.36 17.68
CA GLU A 212 -7.20 -9.97 17.42
C GLU A 212 -8.24 -9.44 18.43
N ASP A 213 -8.64 -10.27 19.40
CA ASP A 213 -9.60 -9.90 20.43
C ASP A 213 -8.93 -9.20 21.63
N GLY A 214 -9.58 -8.14 22.12
CA GLY A 214 -9.18 -7.48 23.37
C GLY A 214 -7.92 -6.59 23.27
N PRO A 215 -7.34 -6.19 24.42
CA PRO A 215 -6.12 -5.37 24.47
C PRO A 215 -4.90 -6.06 23.85
N GLU A 216 -4.90 -7.39 23.75
CA GLU A 216 -3.79 -8.19 23.23
C GLU A 216 -3.61 -8.05 21.70
N ALA A 217 -4.58 -7.50 20.97
CA ALA A 217 -4.43 -7.25 19.53
C ALA A 217 -3.21 -6.37 19.19
N GLN A 218 -2.89 -5.41 20.06
CA GLN A 218 -1.69 -4.57 19.90
C GLN A 218 -0.40 -5.35 20.20
N ASP A 219 -0.45 -6.32 21.10
CA ASP A 219 0.69 -7.21 21.39
C ASP A 219 0.92 -8.18 20.23
N SER A 220 -0.15 -8.76 19.67
CA SER A 220 -0.10 -9.58 18.45
C SER A 220 0.52 -8.83 17.28
N ARG A 221 0.16 -7.56 17.08
CA ARG A 221 0.77 -6.70 16.05
C ARG A 221 2.27 -6.49 16.29
N ARG A 222 2.66 -6.17 17.53
CA ARG A 222 4.08 -6.00 17.90
C ARG A 222 4.89 -7.29 17.72
N TRP A 223 4.31 -8.43 18.04
CA TRP A 223 4.92 -9.74 17.78
C TRP A 223 5.16 -9.96 16.29
N LEU A 224 4.18 -9.63 15.42
CA LEU A 224 4.33 -9.75 13.97
C LEU A 224 5.43 -8.84 13.41
N GLU A 225 5.55 -7.61 13.92
CA GLU A 225 6.63 -6.67 13.56
C GLU A 225 8.01 -7.23 13.97
N SER A 226 8.14 -7.74 15.20
CA SER A 226 9.37 -8.36 15.69
C SER A 226 9.71 -9.66 14.95
N PHE A 227 8.69 -10.46 14.62
CA PHE A 227 8.83 -11.67 13.82
C PHE A 227 9.45 -11.36 12.46
N LEU A 228 8.95 -10.34 11.74
CA LEU A 228 9.50 -9.96 10.44
C LEU A 228 10.95 -9.48 10.51
N GLN A 229 11.36 -8.82 11.59
CA GLN A 229 12.73 -8.36 11.77
C GLN A 229 13.70 -9.51 12.10
N SER A 230 13.25 -10.49 12.88
CA SER A 230 14.11 -11.54 13.45
C SER A 230 14.06 -12.89 12.70
N ILE A 231 13.01 -13.17 11.93
CA ILE A 231 12.84 -14.49 11.31
C ILE A 231 13.95 -14.81 10.29
N SER A 232 14.46 -13.80 9.58
CA SER A 232 15.54 -13.97 8.60
C SER A 232 16.83 -14.50 9.24
N SER A 233 17.22 -13.97 10.39
CA SER A 233 18.39 -14.45 11.14
C SER A 233 18.12 -15.82 11.77
N ARG A 234 16.96 -16.02 12.39
CA ARG A 234 16.57 -17.31 13.00
C ARG A 234 16.59 -18.45 11.98
N VAL A 235 16.08 -18.24 10.76
CA VAL A 235 16.11 -19.23 9.67
C VAL A 235 17.54 -19.51 9.20
N THR A 236 18.39 -18.48 9.16
CA THR A 236 19.80 -18.62 8.77
C THR A 236 20.59 -19.42 9.81
N GLU A 237 20.33 -19.20 11.10
CA GLU A 237 20.95 -19.93 12.21
C GLU A 237 20.59 -21.42 12.23
N LEU A 238 19.38 -21.78 11.78
CA LEU A 238 18.93 -23.17 11.69
C LEU A 238 19.73 -24.02 10.70
N ARG A 239 20.42 -23.39 9.74
CA ARG A 239 21.24 -24.05 8.69
C ARG A 239 20.49 -25.19 7.99
N LEU A 240 19.30 -24.89 7.49
CA LEU A 240 18.43 -25.84 6.78
C LEU A 240 19.09 -26.24 5.44
N GLY A 241 19.23 -27.53 5.17
CA GLY A 241 19.82 -28.06 3.93
C GLY A 241 18.80 -28.72 3.01
N SER A 242 17.73 -29.26 3.59
CA SER A 242 16.68 -30.02 2.91
C SER A 242 15.47 -29.17 2.54
N VAL A 243 15.31 -28.01 3.19
CA VAL A 243 14.16 -27.10 3.02
C VAL A 243 14.62 -25.66 2.83
N GLN A 244 14.04 -25.00 1.84
CA GLN A 244 14.07 -23.55 1.68
C GLN A 244 12.80 -22.95 2.27
N VAL A 245 12.94 -21.94 3.13
CA VAL A 245 11.80 -21.32 3.82
C VAL A 245 11.53 -19.94 3.23
N THR A 246 10.28 -19.69 2.90
CA THR A 246 9.76 -18.34 2.63
C THR A 246 8.72 -17.98 3.69
N TYR A 247 8.57 -16.70 4.00
CA TYR A 247 7.68 -16.23 5.04
C TYR A 247 6.92 -14.98 4.60
N PHE A 248 5.70 -14.82 5.12
CA PHE A 248 4.89 -13.63 4.96
C PHE A 248 3.93 -13.51 6.15
N THR A 249 3.47 -12.30 6.45
CA THR A 249 2.53 -12.04 7.53
C THR A 249 1.36 -11.20 7.04
N SER A 250 0.32 -11.05 7.86
CA SER A 250 -0.78 -10.11 7.61
C SER A 250 -0.29 -8.66 7.46
N LEU A 251 0.82 -8.28 8.12
CA LEU A 251 1.42 -6.93 8.03
C LEU A 251 2.33 -6.74 6.82
N SER A 252 2.87 -7.82 6.24
CA SER A 252 3.92 -7.75 5.22
C SER A 252 3.49 -6.95 3.98
N ARG A 253 2.23 -7.10 3.53
CA ARG A 253 1.73 -6.35 2.37
C ARG A 253 1.69 -4.85 2.63
N GLN A 254 1.22 -4.46 3.82
CA GLN A 254 1.12 -3.07 4.24
C GLN A 254 2.51 -2.44 4.38
N GLN A 255 3.42 -3.12 5.07
CA GLN A 255 4.78 -2.62 5.28
C GLN A 255 5.60 -2.53 3.99
N GLU A 256 5.45 -3.49 3.07
CA GLU A 256 6.15 -3.44 1.79
C GLU A 256 5.65 -2.27 0.93
N PHE A 257 4.35 -1.98 0.97
CA PHE A 257 3.77 -0.82 0.30
C PHE A 257 4.29 0.51 0.87
N GLU A 258 4.35 0.63 2.19
CA GLU A 258 4.91 1.81 2.89
C GLU A 258 6.41 1.98 2.60
N ARG A 259 7.19 0.90 2.62
CA ARG A 259 8.63 0.93 2.31
C ARG A 259 8.92 1.39 0.88
N ILE A 260 8.14 0.90 -0.09
CA ILE A 260 8.28 1.35 -1.50
C ILE A 260 8.09 2.86 -1.57
N THR A 261 7.12 3.40 -0.85
CA THR A 261 6.86 4.83 -0.81
C THR A 261 8.04 5.63 -0.27
N GLU A 262 8.57 5.25 0.90
CA GLU A 262 9.72 5.93 1.52
C GLU A 262 10.94 5.95 0.59
N SER A 263 11.16 4.84 -0.14
CA SER A 263 12.27 4.75 -1.09
C SER A 263 12.10 5.66 -2.31
N VAL A 264 10.86 5.97 -2.71
CA VAL A 264 10.54 6.67 -3.95
C VAL A 264 10.50 8.19 -3.78
N ILE A 265 10.13 8.70 -2.60
CA ILE A 265 10.16 10.14 -2.26
C ILE A 265 11.49 10.85 -2.60
N PRO A 266 12.67 10.31 -2.22
CA PRO A 266 13.94 10.96 -2.55
C PRO A 266 14.21 10.99 -4.05
N LEU A 267 13.84 9.93 -4.80
CA LEU A 267 14.00 9.91 -6.25
C LEU A 267 13.17 11.00 -6.91
N PHE A 268 11.90 11.16 -6.52
CA PHE A 268 11.06 12.25 -7.04
C PHE A 268 11.65 13.62 -6.73
N SER A 269 12.16 13.81 -5.51
CA SER A 269 12.79 15.08 -5.10
C SER A 269 13.96 15.46 -6.00
N VAL A 270 14.82 14.50 -6.37
CA VAL A 270 15.93 14.71 -7.31
C VAL A 270 15.40 15.03 -8.72
N THR A 271 14.40 14.29 -9.20
CA THR A 271 13.81 14.54 -10.52
C THR A 271 13.18 15.94 -10.60
N TYR A 272 12.46 16.39 -9.58
CA TYR A 272 11.92 17.75 -9.53
C TYR A 272 13.03 18.79 -9.56
N PHE A 273 14.07 18.60 -8.74
CA PHE A 273 15.19 19.53 -8.71
C PHE A 273 15.86 19.66 -10.10
N LEU A 274 16.12 18.55 -10.77
CA LEU A 274 16.72 18.53 -12.10
C LEU A 274 15.83 19.17 -13.17
N THR A 275 14.54 18.82 -13.19
CA THR A 275 13.58 19.35 -14.18
C THR A 275 13.35 20.85 -14.00
N ILE A 276 13.18 21.32 -12.76
CA ILE A 276 13.07 22.75 -12.43
C ILE A 276 14.35 23.49 -12.83
N THR A 277 15.51 22.96 -12.45
CA THR A 277 16.80 23.59 -12.78
C THR A 277 16.98 23.67 -14.30
N PHE A 278 16.68 22.59 -15.03
CA PHE A 278 16.75 22.56 -16.49
C PHE A 278 15.80 23.58 -17.14
N ALA A 279 14.56 23.70 -16.65
CA ALA A 279 13.59 24.67 -17.15
C ALA A 279 14.05 26.12 -16.92
N VAL A 280 14.57 26.42 -15.72
CA VAL A 280 15.10 27.74 -15.37
C VAL A 280 16.34 28.08 -16.20
N VAL A 281 17.28 27.13 -16.35
CA VAL A 281 18.51 27.32 -17.14
C VAL A 281 18.21 27.47 -18.63
N SER A 282 17.24 26.75 -19.16
CA SER A 282 16.83 26.85 -20.57
C SER A 282 16.20 28.20 -20.91
N CYS A 283 15.70 28.93 -19.90
CA CYS A 283 15.20 30.31 -20.05
C CYS A 283 16.31 31.38 -20.00
N LEU A 284 17.57 31.00 -19.75
CA LEU A 284 18.70 31.94 -19.76
C LEU A 284 18.93 32.50 -21.16
N ARG A 285 19.03 33.83 -21.25
CA ARG A 285 19.50 34.52 -22.45
C ARG A 285 20.81 35.24 -22.14
N LEU A 286 21.74 35.22 -23.09
CA LEU A 286 23.07 35.87 -23.02
C LEU A 286 23.03 37.40 -22.84
N SER A 287 21.84 38.02 -22.89
CA SER A 287 21.65 39.46 -22.66
C SER A 287 21.02 39.68 -21.30
N CYS A 288 21.75 40.33 -20.38
CA CYS A 288 21.27 40.61 -19.01
C CYS A 288 19.94 41.41 -18.98
N ILE A 289 19.67 42.21 -20.01
CA ILE A 289 18.47 43.07 -20.12
C ILE A 289 17.23 42.27 -20.57
N ARG A 290 17.42 41.15 -21.27
CA ARG A 290 16.32 40.30 -21.80
C ARG A 290 16.30 38.92 -21.11
N ASN A 291 16.90 38.83 -19.93
CA ASN A 291 16.95 37.60 -19.17
C ASN A 291 15.62 37.38 -18.45
N ASN A 292 14.90 36.32 -18.82
CA ASN A 292 13.58 35.99 -18.27
C ASN A 292 13.67 34.96 -17.13
N ILE A 293 14.86 34.78 -16.53
CA ILE A 293 15.05 33.78 -15.47
C ILE A 293 14.12 33.98 -14.28
N TRP A 294 13.90 35.24 -13.87
CA TRP A 294 13.00 35.56 -12.76
C TRP A 294 11.55 35.20 -13.09
N LEU A 295 11.13 35.39 -14.33
CA LEU A 295 9.80 34.97 -14.79
C LEU A 295 9.65 33.45 -14.71
N ALA A 296 10.67 32.69 -15.14
CA ALA A 296 10.66 31.22 -15.05
C ALA A 296 10.60 30.73 -13.60
N SER A 297 11.43 31.31 -12.71
CA SER A 297 11.42 30.96 -11.28
C SER A 297 10.10 31.29 -10.60
N CYS A 298 9.50 32.46 -10.89
CA CYS A 298 8.18 32.83 -10.37
C CYS A 298 7.08 31.90 -10.91
N GLY A 299 7.19 31.42 -12.15
CA GLY A 299 6.28 30.43 -12.72
C GLY A 299 6.33 29.11 -11.97
N VAL A 300 7.53 28.56 -11.72
CA VAL A 300 7.70 27.33 -10.93
C VAL A 300 7.17 27.51 -9.51
N LEU A 301 7.50 28.63 -8.87
CA LEU A 301 7.00 28.94 -7.52
C LEU A 301 5.47 29.00 -7.49
N SER A 302 4.84 29.65 -8.48
CA SER A 302 3.39 29.74 -8.60
C SER A 302 2.75 28.36 -8.73
N SER A 303 3.32 27.48 -9.55
CA SER A 303 2.84 26.09 -9.68
C SER A 303 2.97 25.32 -8.36
N GLY A 304 4.08 25.50 -7.64
CA GLY A 304 4.28 24.91 -6.32
C GLY A 304 3.25 25.41 -5.29
N LEU A 305 2.95 26.71 -5.29
CA LEU A 305 1.92 27.30 -4.42
C LEU A 305 0.51 26.81 -4.79
N ALA A 306 0.22 26.58 -6.08
CA ALA A 306 -1.05 26.00 -6.52
C ALA A 306 -1.22 24.55 -6.03
N VAL A 307 -0.15 23.74 -6.09
CA VAL A 307 -0.14 22.40 -5.51
C VAL A 307 -0.35 22.47 -3.99
N LEU A 308 0.43 23.30 -3.29
CA LEU A 308 0.33 23.47 -1.83
C LEU A 308 -1.08 23.88 -1.39
N SER A 309 -1.67 24.88 -2.05
CA SER A 309 -3.01 25.38 -1.72
C SER A 309 -4.10 24.37 -2.03
N SER A 310 -4.04 23.67 -3.17
CA SER A 310 -5.01 22.64 -3.54
C SER A 310 -5.00 21.46 -2.56
N PHE A 311 -3.83 20.88 -2.29
CA PHE A 311 -3.71 19.77 -1.34
C PHE A 311 -4.01 20.20 0.10
N GLY A 312 -3.55 21.39 0.50
CA GLY A 312 -3.84 21.93 1.81
C GLY A 312 -5.34 22.17 2.04
N LEU A 313 -6.06 22.69 1.04
CA LEU A 313 -7.52 22.83 1.10
C LEU A 313 -8.22 21.47 1.21
N MET A 314 -7.80 20.47 0.44
CA MET A 314 -8.37 19.12 0.54
C MET A 314 -8.21 18.52 1.94
N LEU A 315 -7.04 18.73 2.57
CA LEU A 315 -6.79 18.31 3.94
C LEU A 315 -7.67 19.05 4.95
N PHE A 316 -7.89 20.36 4.77
CA PHE A 316 -8.87 21.11 5.58
C PHE A 316 -10.30 20.57 5.46
N CYS A 317 -10.66 20.11 4.26
CA CYS A 317 -11.96 19.47 4.02
C CYS A 317 -12.04 18.03 4.56
N GLY A 318 -11.00 17.51 5.20
CA GLY A 318 -10.97 16.15 5.76
C GLY A 318 -10.84 15.05 4.71
N VAL A 319 -10.36 15.38 3.50
CA VAL A 319 -10.12 14.38 2.46
C VAL A 319 -8.88 13.57 2.83
N PRO A 320 -8.94 12.23 2.88
CA PRO A 320 -7.80 11.41 3.23
C PRO A 320 -6.69 11.54 2.18
N PHE A 321 -5.45 11.65 2.67
CA PHE A 321 -4.27 11.72 1.82
C PHE A 321 -3.73 10.31 1.60
N VAL A 322 -3.89 9.82 0.38
CA VAL A 322 -3.31 8.54 -0.04
C VAL A 322 -1.93 8.75 -0.62
N VAL A 323 -1.04 7.82 -0.32
CA VAL A 323 0.36 7.89 -0.70
C VAL A 323 0.58 7.92 -2.22
N THR A 324 -0.28 7.29 -3.02
CA THR A 324 -0.17 7.32 -4.50
C THR A 324 -0.37 8.71 -5.08
N VAL A 325 -1.06 9.59 -4.37
CA VAL A 325 -1.28 10.99 -4.77
C VAL A 325 -0.02 11.84 -4.55
N ALA A 326 0.98 11.34 -3.83
CA ALA A 326 2.30 11.97 -3.77
C ALA A 326 2.97 12.12 -5.16
N ASN A 327 2.53 11.34 -6.15
CA ASN A 327 3.00 11.43 -7.54
C ASN A 327 2.26 12.51 -8.36
N ALA A 328 1.15 13.04 -7.86
CA ALA A 328 0.32 14.02 -8.58
C ALA A 328 1.07 15.33 -8.92
N PRO A 329 1.92 15.91 -8.05
CA PRO A 329 2.68 17.10 -8.39
C PRO A 329 3.58 16.91 -9.63
N PHE A 330 4.05 15.69 -9.90
CA PHE A 330 4.87 15.36 -11.08
C PHE A 330 4.03 15.45 -12.35
N LEU A 331 2.83 14.90 -12.31
CA LEU A 331 1.87 14.98 -13.41
C LEU A 331 1.39 16.42 -13.67
N ILE A 332 1.32 17.24 -12.62
CA ILE A 332 0.93 18.65 -12.72
C ILE A 332 2.06 19.50 -13.31
N LEU A 333 3.32 19.24 -12.93
CA LEU A 333 4.49 19.97 -13.41
C LEU A 333 4.96 19.53 -14.82
N GLY A 334 4.64 18.31 -15.24
CA GLY A 334 5.06 17.74 -16.52
C GLY A 334 4.16 18.06 -17.72
N LYS A 335 3.17 18.95 -17.57
CA LYS A 335 2.33 19.46 -18.67
C LYS A 335 2.82 20.83 -19.13
#